data_AF-A0A398ATM4-F1
#
_entry.id   AF-A0A398ATM4-F1
#
_cell.length_a   1.000
_cell.length_b   1.000
_cell.length_c   1.000
_cell.angle_alpha   90.00
_cell.angle_beta   90.00
_cell.angle_gamma   90.00
#
_symmetry.space_group_name_H-M   'P 1'
#
loop_
_entity.id
_entity.type
_entity.pdbx_description
1 polymer ?
#
loop_
_entity_poly.entity_id
_entity_poly.type
_entity_poly.pdbx_seq_one_letter_code
_entity_poly.pdbx_strand_id
1 'polypeptide(L)'
;MSLLCDLQINLDHEFTFFVNQDLMSEYSGFLKKTIKQSSKKKKNHKNGRIIIQLQDFPGGPEGFDLVSRFCYSNGGGISIDVSNVSILYCSSQFLEMTEILCSSNLSLQTEKFLEGMFYWSWNDIVSCLKSCEQVFTHADSYGLVDKLVFGVLAKIAQNSDMSQVFASSSTSSSASASSMSPETAKNRSDSDKRSTSRSFSCKTSNEWWFDDMSSLGPKIIEKLIKNLGAFDENNDSLVLTRFLLHYLKTKVHNKSNNKLEYSGLANTAVQGVIFAAKTAFSCRKIFWVLRVLSGFSISKESRTGLERVLGEMLDQAKLDDLLIPTGGKREKGFYDVDLVVRLLKVFVRNCSSAEEEDESLRIRRMGKLIDEYLREISPDQNLKVSKFLEVAESLPDSARDWFDGLFRAIDIYLESHPNLSSEDRTKLCRCLNYKRLTLETCKQLAKNPKIPPNIAVQALKSQQLSNEALPHSREDKIKLNKTRNSRKYVEEKPILVRLKGFEMSEKLVDGFEDDIRVNLERRHWNKVMDHSEKVCKEKKSELVSRLVRHGHTHTSSNFPRLC
;
A
#
# COMPACT_ATOMS: atom_id res chain seq x y z
N MET A 1 8.82 -24.78 -58.49
CA MET A 1 9.03 -26.07 -57.80
C MET A 1 8.03 -26.15 -56.66
N SER A 2 7.28 -27.24 -56.53
CA SER A 2 6.43 -27.45 -55.36
C SER A 2 7.28 -27.39 -54.10
N LEU A 3 7.03 -26.43 -53.21
CA LEU A 3 7.65 -26.36 -51.88
C LEU A 3 7.16 -27.58 -51.09
N LEU A 4 7.87 -28.69 -51.22
CA LEU A 4 7.62 -29.88 -50.41
C LEU A 4 7.97 -29.49 -48.98
N CYS A 5 6.98 -29.49 -48.08
CA CYS A 5 7.22 -29.37 -46.65
C CYS A 5 7.73 -30.73 -46.15
N ASP A 6 9.04 -30.91 -46.10
CA ASP A 6 9.73 -32.15 -45.73
C ASP A 6 10.26 -32.14 -44.28
N LEU A 7 10.07 -31.02 -43.58
CA LEU A 7 10.38 -30.85 -42.16
C LEU A 7 9.12 -30.54 -41.35
N GLN A 8 8.96 -31.24 -40.22
CA GLN A 8 7.95 -30.96 -39.21
C GLN A 8 8.63 -30.42 -37.96
N ILE A 9 8.19 -29.25 -37.49
CA ILE A 9 8.66 -28.62 -36.25
C ILE A 9 7.48 -28.58 -35.28
N ASN A 10 7.65 -29.23 -34.14
CA ASN A 10 6.69 -29.19 -33.06
C ASN A 10 7.20 -28.22 -31.99
N LEU A 11 6.41 -27.20 -31.67
CA LEU A 11 6.68 -26.25 -30.59
C LEU A 11 5.85 -26.63 -29.36
N ASP A 12 6.53 -26.80 -28.22
CA ASP A 12 5.92 -27.02 -26.90
C ASP A 12 4.87 -28.16 -26.87
N HIS A 13 5.00 -29.11 -27.81
CA HIS A 13 4.07 -30.22 -28.04
C HIS A 13 2.62 -29.83 -28.39
N GLU A 14 2.33 -28.54 -28.60
CA GLU A 14 0.99 -28.03 -28.91
C GLU A 14 0.87 -27.59 -30.38
N PHE A 15 1.91 -26.95 -30.93
CA PHE A 15 1.86 -26.38 -32.28
C PHE A 15 2.76 -27.15 -33.24
N THR A 16 2.26 -27.40 -34.46
CA THR A 16 3.01 -28.12 -35.50
C THR A 16 3.13 -27.27 -36.76
N PHE A 17 4.36 -27.02 -37.17
CA PHE A 17 4.70 -26.30 -38.40
C PHE A 17 5.26 -27.28 -39.44
N PHE A 18 4.79 -27.15 -40.68
CA PHE A 18 5.31 -27.89 -41.82
C PHE A 18 6.08 -26.95 -42.72
N VAL A 19 7.41 -27.11 -42.76
CA VAL A 19 8.31 -26.20 -43.47
C VAL A 19 9.25 -26.96 -44.41
N ASN A 20 9.87 -26.23 -45.33
CA ASN A 20 10.88 -26.77 -46.23
C ASN A 20 12.25 -26.81 -45.52
N GLN A 21 12.84 -27.99 -45.47
CA GLN A 21 14.09 -28.26 -44.77
C GLN A 21 15.26 -27.46 -45.34
N ASP A 22 15.41 -27.44 -46.65
CA ASP A 22 16.55 -26.83 -47.33
C ASP A 22 16.53 -25.32 -47.17
N LEU A 23 15.35 -24.72 -47.35
CA LEU A 23 15.13 -23.29 -47.11
C LEU A 23 15.44 -22.91 -45.67
N MET A 24 14.86 -23.61 -44.68
CA MET A 24 15.10 -23.27 -43.28
C MET A 24 16.57 -23.48 -42.86
N SER A 25 17.25 -24.45 -43.47
CA SER A 25 18.69 -24.73 -43.23
C SER A 25 19.63 -23.72 -43.89
N GLU A 26 19.16 -22.98 -44.89
CA GLU A 26 19.90 -21.88 -45.50
C GLU A 26 20.02 -20.71 -44.53
N TYR A 27 18.97 -20.43 -43.75
CA TYR A 27 18.92 -19.29 -42.84
C TYR A 27 19.30 -19.62 -41.38
N SER A 28 19.02 -20.84 -40.90
CA SER A 28 19.23 -21.22 -39.49
C SER A 28 20.37 -22.22 -39.29
N GLY A 29 21.37 -21.81 -38.50
CA GLY A 29 22.50 -22.66 -38.11
C GLY A 29 22.08 -23.78 -37.18
N PHE A 30 21.19 -23.46 -36.24
CA PHE A 30 20.60 -24.41 -35.31
C PHE A 30 19.85 -25.52 -36.05
N LEU A 31 18.91 -25.16 -36.93
CA LEU A 31 18.14 -26.15 -37.68
C LEU A 31 19.04 -26.99 -38.58
N LYS A 32 20.00 -26.37 -39.29
CA LYS A 32 20.97 -27.09 -40.12
C LYS A 32 21.76 -28.14 -39.34
N LYS A 33 22.19 -27.83 -38.11
CA LYS A 33 22.88 -28.78 -37.20
C LYS A 33 21.93 -29.89 -36.75
N THR A 34 20.74 -29.54 -36.28
CA THR A 34 19.74 -30.48 -35.74
C THR A 34 19.22 -31.44 -36.81
N ILE A 35 18.96 -30.94 -38.02
CA ILE A 35 18.56 -31.74 -39.19
C ILE A 35 19.67 -32.74 -39.53
N LYS A 36 20.94 -32.31 -39.63
CA LYS A 36 22.07 -33.21 -39.88
C LYS A 36 22.19 -34.32 -38.82
N GLN A 37 21.96 -34.00 -37.55
CA GLN A 37 21.98 -35.00 -36.47
C GLN A 37 20.81 -35.99 -36.59
N SER A 38 19.61 -35.51 -36.88
CA SER A 38 18.42 -36.34 -37.04
C SER A 38 18.51 -37.26 -38.27
N SER A 39 19.07 -36.79 -39.38
CA SER A 39 19.31 -37.57 -40.60
C SER A 39 20.37 -38.65 -40.40
N LYS A 40 21.39 -38.41 -39.56
CA LYS A 40 22.35 -39.45 -39.17
C LYS A 40 21.69 -40.57 -38.36
N LYS A 41 20.79 -40.23 -37.43
CA LYS A 41 20.03 -41.21 -36.62
C LYS A 41 19.02 -42.01 -37.46
N LYS A 42 18.48 -41.43 -38.54
CA LYS A 42 17.50 -42.04 -39.45
C LYS A 42 18.04 -43.02 -40.49
N LYS A 43 19.36 -43.21 -40.63
CA LYS A 43 19.91 -44.20 -41.58
C LYS A 43 19.38 -45.64 -41.37
N ASN A 44 18.68 -45.92 -40.26
CA ASN A 44 18.05 -47.20 -39.95
C ASN A 44 16.54 -47.30 -40.26
N HIS A 45 15.83 -46.22 -40.62
CA HIS A 45 14.38 -46.25 -40.94
C HIS A 45 14.08 -45.47 -42.23
N LYS A 46 13.69 -46.17 -43.30
CA LYS A 46 13.35 -45.57 -44.59
C LYS A 46 11.95 -44.93 -44.53
N ASN A 47 11.84 -43.70 -45.05
CA ASN A 47 10.62 -42.96 -45.42
C ASN A 47 9.79 -42.23 -44.34
N GLY A 48 10.41 -41.66 -43.30
CA GLY A 48 9.71 -40.73 -42.39
C GLY A 48 10.14 -39.26 -42.56
N ARG A 49 9.20 -38.31 -42.53
CA ARG A 49 9.45 -36.85 -42.43
C ARG A 49 10.30 -36.54 -41.18
N ILE A 50 11.25 -35.61 -41.24
CA ILE A 50 12.06 -35.22 -40.06
C ILE A 50 11.17 -34.43 -39.10
N ILE A 51 11.18 -34.83 -37.82
CA ILE A 51 10.41 -34.20 -36.76
C ILE A 51 11.42 -33.62 -35.77
N ILE A 52 11.35 -32.31 -35.54
CA ILE A 52 12.15 -31.58 -34.54
C ILE A 52 11.20 -31.08 -33.47
N GLN A 53 11.54 -31.33 -32.21
CA GLN A 53 10.84 -30.74 -31.06
C GLN A 53 11.64 -29.51 -30.62
N LEU A 54 11.00 -28.35 -30.58
CA LEU A 54 11.55 -27.15 -29.95
C LEU A 54 10.71 -26.86 -28.71
N GLN A 55 11.40 -26.57 -27.61
CA GLN A 55 10.79 -26.17 -26.36
C GLN A 55 11.19 -24.73 -26.05
N ASP A 56 10.26 -23.97 -25.46
CA ASP A 56 10.46 -22.59 -25.03
C ASP A 56 10.95 -21.66 -26.15
N PHE A 57 10.40 -21.79 -27.36
CA PHE A 57 10.81 -20.94 -28.49
C PHE A 57 10.48 -19.45 -28.20
N PRO A 58 11.40 -18.49 -28.45
CA PRO A 58 11.13 -17.08 -28.19
C PRO A 58 9.90 -16.58 -28.97
N GLY A 59 8.90 -16.08 -28.25
CA GLY A 59 7.65 -15.58 -28.82
C GLY A 59 6.69 -16.68 -29.25
N GLY A 60 6.95 -17.93 -28.86
CA GLY A 60 6.06 -19.07 -29.09
C GLY A 60 5.79 -19.32 -30.58
N PRO A 61 4.57 -19.79 -30.93
CA PRO A 61 4.22 -20.05 -32.32
C PRO A 61 4.19 -18.79 -33.18
N GLU A 62 3.83 -17.63 -32.63
CA GLU A 62 3.83 -16.35 -33.36
C GLU A 62 5.25 -15.92 -33.74
N GLY A 63 6.22 -16.07 -32.81
CA GLY A 63 7.62 -15.81 -33.09
C GLY A 63 8.17 -16.72 -34.18
N PHE A 64 7.83 -18.01 -34.12
CA PHE A 64 8.28 -18.96 -35.13
C PHE A 64 7.66 -18.71 -36.51
N ASP A 65 6.37 -18.35 -36.54
CA ASP A 65 5.66 -17.94 -37.76
C ASP A 65 6.32 -16.71 -38.40
N LEU A 66 6.67 -15.68 -37.61
CA LEU A 66 7.45 -14.54 -38.08
C LEU A 66 8.80 -15.00 -38.66
N VAL A 67 9.60 -15.79 -37.96
CA VAL A 67 10.87 -16.27 -38.54
C VAL A 67 10.65 -17.07 -39.81
N SER A 68 9.61 -17.90 -39.88
CA SER A 68 9.32 -18.67 -41.07
C SER A 68 9.01 -17.76 -42.27
N ARG A 69 8.14 -16.76 -42.10
CA ARG A 69 7.84 -15.77 -43.15
C ARG A 69 9.09 -15.06 -43.64
N PHE A 70 10.06 -14.78 -42.77
CA PHE A 70 11.34 -14.18 -43.14
C PHE A 70 12.13 -15.10 -44.07
N CYS A 71 12.27 -16.38 -43.71
CA CYS A 71 12.96 -17.37 -44.53
C CYS A 71 12.29 -17.55 -45.91
N TYR A 72 10.95 -17.66 -45.94
CA TYR A 72 10.20 -17.86 -47.18
C TYR A 72 10.13 -16.63 -48.09
N SER A 73 10.40 -15.46 -47.56
CA SER A 73 10.45 -14.20 -48.32
C SER A 73 11.86 -13.81 -48.75
N ASN A 74 12.81 -14.76 -48.71
CA ASN A 74 14.20 -14.56 -49.06
C ASN A 74 14.86 -13.41 -48.27
N GLY A 75 14.50 -13.31 -46.98
CA GLY A 75 15.05 -12.33 -46.05
C GLY A 75 14.47 -10.91 -46.13
N GLY A 76 13.41 -10.66 -46.92
CA GLY A 76 12.87 -9.31 -47.15
C GLY A 76 11.39 -9.07 -46.84
N GLY A 77 10.61 -10.11 -46.52
CA GLY A 77 9.15 -10.00 -46.44
C GLY A 77 8.57 -9.57 -45.10
N ILE A 78 9.40 -9.20 -44.11
CA ILE A 78 8.93 -8.77 -42.78
C ILE A 78 9.47 -7.38 -42.47
N SER A 79 8.56 -6.46 -42.18
CA SER A 79 8.91 -5.16 -41.63
C SER A 79 9.30 -5.31 -40.17
N ILE A 80 10.56 -5.01 -39.84
CA ILE A 80 11.03 -4.93 -38.45
C ILE A 80 10.56 -3.61 -37.86
N ASP A 81 9.89 -3.67 -36.71
CA ASP A 81 9.38 -2.52 -35.98
C ASP A 81 9.60 -2.69 -34.46
N VAL A 82 9.28 -1.65 -33.70
CA VAL A 82 9.45 -1.60 -32.23
C VAL A 82 8.65 -2.69 -31.50
N SER A 83 7.51 -3.10 -32.06
CA SER A 83 6.61 -4.07 -31.43
C SER A 83 7.08 -5.50 -31.62
N ASN A 84 7.75 -5.81 -32.75
CA ASN A 84 8.14 -7.16 -33.12
C ASN A 84 9.66 -7.43 -32.97
N VAL A 85 10.50 -6.39 -32.91
CA VAL A 85 11.97 -6.56 -32.93
C VAL A 85 12.48 -7.41 -31.78
N SER A 86 11.89 -7.30 -30.58
CA SER A 86 12.30 -8.10 -29.42
C SER A 86 12.13 -9.60 -29.67
N ILE A 87 11.00 -9.99 -30.27
CA ILE A 87 10.71 -11.37 -30.61
C ILE A 87 11.63 -11.84 -31.73
N LEU A 88 11.78 -11.05 -32.80
CA LEU A 88 12.63 -11.38 -33.94
C LEU A 88 14.10 -11.53 -33.53
N TYR A 89 14.62 -10.62 -32.69
CA TYR A 89 15.99 -10.65 -32.19
C TYR A 89 16.26 -11.90 -31.36
N CYS A 90 15.39 -12.20 -30.39
CA CYS A 90 15.53 -13.41 -29.58
C CYS A 90 15.40 -14.68 -30.43
N SER A 91 14.47 -14.69 -31.39
CA SER A 91 14.27 -15.83 -32.29
C SER A 91 15.47 -16.05 -33.22
N SER A 92 16.05 -14.97 -33.76
CA SER A 92 17.24 -15.07 -34.62
C SER A 92 18.45 -15.57 -33.85
N GLN A 93 18.59 -15.16 -32.59
CA GLN A 93 19.67 -15.61 -31.72
C GLN A 93 19.49 -17.09 -31.35
N PHE A 94 18.27 -17.50 -30.99
CA PHE A 94 17.94 -18.90 -30.68
C PHE A 94 18.20 -19.84 -31.86
N LEU A 95 17.85 -19.41 -33.08
CA LEU A 95 18.03 -20.21 -34.30
C LEU A 95 19.41 -20.08 -34.94
N GLU A 96 20.33 -19.32 -34.34
CA GLU A 96 21.66 -19.01 -34.86
C GLU A 96 21.62 -18.46 -36.30
N MET A 97 20.69 -17.53 -36.58
CA MET A 97 20.48 -16.91 -37.90
C MET A 97 21.50 -15.81 -38.19
N THR A 98 22.76 -16.22 -38.36
CA THR A 98 23.91 -15.32 -38.51
C THR A 98 24.26 -15.02 -39.97
N GLU A 99 25.09 -13.98 -40.19
CA GLU A 99 25.63 -13.60 -41.50
C GLU A 99 26.52 -14.67 -42.15
N ILE A 100 26.99 -15.66 -41.37
CA ILE A 100 27.81 -16.76 -41.88
C ILE A 100 27.00 -17.63 -42.86
N LEU A 101 25.69 -17.64 -42.73
CA LEU A 101 24.79 -18.50 -43.49
C LEU A 101 24.20 -17.79 -44.71
N CYS A 102 23.71 -16.57 -44.52
CA CYS A 102 23.10 -15.75 -45.56
C CYS A 102 23.46 -14.28 -45.31
N SER A 103 23.68 -13.50 -46.36
CA SER A 103 23.93 -12.07 -46.25
C SER A 103 22.66 -11.33 -45.81
N SER A 104 22.76 -10.41 -44.85
CA SER A 104 21.62 -9.68 -44.29
C SER A 104 20.57 -10.61 -43.67
N ASN A 105 21.02 -11.60 -42.90
CA ASN A 105 20.17 -12.50 -42.13
C ASN A 105 19.48 -11.76 -40.97
N LEU A 106 18.49 -12.41 -40.35
CA LEU A 106 17.59 -11.79 -39.38
C LEU A 106 18.33 -11.20 -38.17
N SER A 107 19.42 -11.83 -37.72
CA SER A 107 20.23 -11.32 -36.61
C SER A 107 20.84 -9.96 -36.94
N LEU A 108 21.44 -9.79 -38.13
CA LEU A 108 22.03 -8.50 -38.50
C LEU A 108 20.97 -7.43 -38.73
N GLN A 109 19.83 -7.79 -39.35
CA GLN A 109 18.75 -6.84 -39.59
C GLN A 109 18.16 -6.30 -38.28
N THR A 110 17.93 -7.18 -37.30
CA THR A 110 17.43 -6.79 -35.97
C THR A 110 18.47 -6.01 -35.18
N GLU A 111 19.75 -6.37 -35.24
CA GLU A 111 20.84 -5.58 -34.62
C GLU A 111 20.93 -4.17 -35.19
N LYS A 112 20.92 -4.02 -36.52
CA LYS A 112 20.93 -2.70 -37.18
C LYS A 112 19.72 -1.84 -36.79
N PHE A 113 18.55 -2.45 -36.63
CA PHE A 113 17.36 -1.74 -36.17
C PHE A 113 17.53 -1.26 -34.72
N LEU A 114 18.07 -2.11 -33.84
CA LEU A 114 18.33 -1.79 -32.43
C LEU A 114 19.48 -0.77 -32.26
N GLU A 115 20.48 -0.74 -33.13
CA GLU A 115 21.50 0.32 -33.16
C GLU A 115 20.87 1.71 -33.39
N GLY A 116 19.75 1.77 -34.11
CA GLY A 116 18.93 2.97 -34.30
C GLY A 116 18.21 3.46 -33.03
N MET A 117 18.28 2.73 -31.91
CA MET A 117 17.56 3.04 -30.66
C MET A 117 17.88 4.43 -30.11
N PHE A 118 19.06 4.99 -30.38
CA PHE A 118 19.41 6.36 -29.96
C PHE A 118 18.38 7.40 -30.44
N TYR A 119 17.85 7.20 -31.66
CA TYR A 119 16.89 8.09 -32.30
C TYR A 119 15.43 7.81 -31.94
N TRP A 120 15.17 6.75 -31.17
CA TRP A 120 13.82 6.39 -30.77
C TRP A 120 13.21 7.42 -29.80
N SER A 121 11.89 7.55 -29.87
CA SER A 121 11.14 8.30 -28.86
C SER A 121 11.10 7.55 -27.54
N TRP A 122 10.74 8.23 -26.45
CA TRP A 122 10.49 7.60 -25.16
C TRP A 122 9.49 6.44 -25.26
N ASN A 123 8.38 6.69 -25.95
CA ASN A 123 7.30 5.72 -26.12
C ASN A 123 7.73 4.49 -26.91
N ASP A 124 8.63 4.65 -27.88
CA ASP A 124 9.17 3.51 -28.65
C ASP A 124 10.01 2.60 -27.75
N ILE A 125 10.90 3.16 -26.92
CA ILE A 125 11.73 2.37 -26.01
C ILE A 125 10.86 1.64 -24.98
N VAL A 126 9.87 2.33 -24.38
CA VAL A 126 8.93 1.73 -23.42
C VAL A 126 8.10 0.64 -24.09
N SER A 127 7.64 0.85 -25.33
CA SER A 127 6.88 -0.16 -26.09
C SER A 127 7.72 -1.39 -26.42
N CYS A 128 9.01 -1.22 -26.74
CA CYS A 128 9.94 -2.31 -26.98
C CYS A 128 10.28 -3.09 -25.69
N LEU A 129 10.42 -2.39 -24.55
CA LEU A 129 10.54 -3.05 -23.25
C LEU A 129 9.30 -3.88 -22.93
N LYS A 130 8.11 -3.35 -23.23
CA LYS A 130 6.86 -4.08 -23.03
C LYS A 130 6.78 -5.33 -23.91
N SER A 131 7.25 -5.27 -25.17
CA SER A 131 7.29 -6.47 -26.03
C SER A 131 8.31 -7.51 -25.53
N CYS A 132 9.38 -7.08 -24.82
CA CYS A 132 10.31 -8.00 -24.15
C CYS A 132 9.64 -8.85 -23.06
N GLU A 133 8.47 -8.48 -22.52
CA GLU A 133 7.80 -9.27 -21.47
C GLU A 133 7.45 -10.68 -21.94
N GLN A 134 7.07 -10.84 -23.21
CA GLN A 134 6.72 -12.14 -23.81
C GLN A 134 7.95 -13.05 -24.00
N VAL A 135 9.13 -12.45 -24.13
CA VAL A 135 10.40 -13.14 -24.40
C VAL A 135 11.45 -12.89 -23.32
N PHE A 136 11.01 -12.55 -22.10
CA PHE A 136 11.88 -11.95 -21.09
C PHE A 136 13.11 -12.81 -20.77
N THR A 137 12.95 -14.12 -20.62
CA THR A 137 14.04 -15.05 -20.31
C THR A 137 15.15 -15.01 -21.37
N HIS A 138 14.76 -15.07 -22.65
CA HIS A 138 15.68 -15.00 -23.77
C HIS A 138 16.27 -13.59 -23.93
N ALA A 139 15.42 -12.56 -23.89
CA ALA A 139 15.83 -11.17 -24.05
C ALA A 139 16.82 -10.72 -22.97
N ASP A 140 16.64 -11.14 -21.72
CA ASP A 140 17.57 -10.87 -20.63
C ASP A 140 18.90 -11.63 -20.83
N SER A 141 18.84 -12.91 -21.20
CA SER A 141 20.04 -13.74 -21.46
C SER A 141 20.91 -13.22 -22.61
N TYR A 142 20.29 -12.61 -23.62
CA TYR A 142 20.97 -12.02 -24.77
C TYR A 142 21.34 -10.54 -24.56
N GLY A 143 21.04 -9.97 -23.38
CA GLY A 143 21.38 -8.58 -23.04
C GLY A 143 20.52 -7.52 -23.73
N LEU A 144 19.40 -7.89 -24.36
CA LEU A 144 18.47 -6.94 -25.00
C LEU A 144 17.77 -6.08 -23.95
N VAL A 145 17.31 -6.67 -22.86
CA VAL A 145 16.63 -5.93 -21.77
C VAL A 145 17.59 -4.88 -21.19
N ASP A 146 18.85 -5.23 -20.98
CA ASP A 146 19.88 -4.29 -20.50
C ASP A 146 20.07 -3.11 -21.44
N LYS A 147 20.24 -3.37 -22.75
CA LYS A 147 20.36 -2.31 -23.76
C LYS A 147 19.18 -1.34 -23.72
N LEU A 148 17.96 -1.85 -23.67
CA LEU A 148 16.74 -1.04 -23.62
C LEU A 148 16.60 -0.27 -22.29
N VAL A 149 16.93 -0.90 -21.16
CA VAL A 149 16.95 -0.25 -19.85
C VAL A 149 17.95 0.91 -19.84
N PHE A 150 19.17 0.74 -20.37
CA PHE A 150 20.12 1.84 -20.49
C PHE A 150 19.62 2.95 -21.42
N GLY A 151 18.91 2.60 -22.50
CA GLY A 151 18.22 3.56 -23.36
C GLY A 151 17.21 4.42 -22.61
N VAL A 152 16.35 3.79 -21.78
CA VAL A 152 15.41 4.48 -20.89
C VAL A 152 16.15 5.39 -19.92
N LEU A 153 17.17 4.88 -19.22
CA LEU A 153 17.93 5.65 -18.24
C LEU A 153 18.62 6.86 -18.88
N ALA A 154 19.17 6.72 -20.08
CA ALA A 154 19.76 7.82 -20.83
C ALA A 154 18.72 8.90 -21.17
N LYS A 155 17.50 8.52 -21.59
CA LYS A 155 16.41 9.48 -21.85
C LYS A 155 15.91 10.16 -20.57
N ILE A 156 15.86 9.46 -19.44
CA ILE A 156 15.54 10.06 -18.13
C ILE A 156 16.59 11.12 -17.77
N ALA A 157 17.88 10.76 -17.87
CA ALA A 157 18.99 11.66 -17.55
C ALA A 157 18.98 12.94 -18.41
N GLN A 158 18.77 12.80 -19.73
CA GLN A 158 18.68 13.92 -20.66
C GLN A 158 17.56 14.90 -20.31
N ASN A 159 16.39 14.39 -19.91
CA ASN A 159 15.25 15.24 -19.55
C ASN A 159 15.40 15.87 -18.15
N SER A 160 16.04 15.17 -17.20
CA SER A 160 16.30 15.76 -15.88
C SER A 160 17.21 16.98 -15.96
N ASP A 161 18.24 16.97 -16.82
CA ASP A 161 19.12 18.13 -17.01
C ASP A 161 18.40 19.29 -17.71
N MET A 162 17.56 18.98 -18.70
CA MET A 162 16.81 20.02 -19.41
C MET A 162 15.77 20.70 -18.50
N SER A 163 15.15 19.95 -17.58
CA SER A 163 14.25 20.52 -16.57
C SER A 163 14.94 21.54 -15.64
N GLN A 164 16.24 21.38 -15.36
CA GLN A 164 17.03 22.35 -14.57
C GLN A 164 17.30 23.65 -15.35
N VAL A 165 17.47 23.54 -16.68
CA VAL A 165 17.69 24.70 -17.58
C VAL A 165 16.43 25.54 -17.73
N PHE A 166 15.25 24.90 -17.84
CA PHE A 166 13.97 25.62 -17.96
C PHE A 166 13.36 26.04 -16.61
N ALA A 167 13.65 25.33 -15.51
CA ALA A 167 13.30 25.78 -14.15
C ALA A 167 14.05 27.06 -13.76
N SER A 168 15.25 27.27 -14.30
CA SER A 168 16.01 28.53 -14.15
C SER A 168 15.43 29.69 -14.98
N SER A 169 14.48 29.40 -15.88
CA SER A 169 13.96 30.35 -16.88
C SER A 169 12.45 30.61 -16.77
N SER A 170 11.75 29.95 -15.84
CA SER A 170 10.31 30.18 -15.63
C SER A 170 10.08 31.42 -14.78
N THR A 171 9.86 32.51 -15.50
CA THR A 171 9.62 33.87 -15.02
C THR A 171 8.38 33.95 -14.11
N SER A 172 8.57 34.63 -12.99
CA SER A 172 7.56 35.10 -12.05
C SER A 172 6.41 35.87 -12.71
N SER A 173 5.18 35.50 -12.40
CA SER A 173 4.00 36.38 -12.44
C SER A 173 2.91 35.76 -11.56
N SER A 174 2.15 36.44 -10.69
CA SER A 174 2.25 37.75 -10.02
C SER A 174 1.07 37.81 -9.04
N ALA A 175 1.32 38.10 -7.76
CA ALA A 175 0.40 38.75 -6.81
C ALA A 175 1.23 39.06 -5.53
N SER A 176 1.79 40.27 -5.40
CA SER A 176 1.27 41.37 -4.56
C SER A 176 1.19 40.99 -3.06
N ALA A 177 1.74 41.70 -2.08
CA ALA A 177 2.36 43.01 -2.00
C ALA A 177 3.13 43.16 -0.66
N SER A 178 4.24 43.90 -0.71
CA SER A 178 4.73 44.93 0.23
C SER A 178 5.01 44.69 1.73
N SER A 179 6.15 45.29 2.12
CA SER A 179 6.72 45.57 3.45
C SER A 179 7.52 44.41 4.06
N MET A 180 8.78 44.57 4.48
CA MET A 180 9.31 45.64 5.33
C MET A 180 10.80 45.91 5.06
N SER A 181 11.22 47.13 5.36
CA SER A 181 12.63 47.53 5.57
C SER A 181 12.86 47.76 7.08
N PRO A 182 14.09 47.96 7.58
CA PRO A 182 14.80 46.97 8.40
C PRO A 182 15.21 47.52 9.78
N GLU A 183 15.56 46.64 10.72
CA GLU A 183 16.46 47.05 11.82
C GLU A 183 17.59 46.04 12.07
N THR A 184 18.72 46.66 12.39
CA THR A 184 20.11 46.23 12.40
C THR A 184 20.56 45.68 13.76
N ALA A 185 21.47 44.69 13.77
CA ALA A 185 22.87 44.85 14.24
C ALA A 185 23.60 43.50 14.48
N LYS A 186 24.74 43.33 13.77
CA LYS A 186 26.11 42.94 14.22
C LYS A 186 26.26 41.74 15.20
N ASN A 187 27.16 40.76 15.04
CA ASN A 187 28.48 40.68 14.38
C ASN A 187 28.96 39.20 14.36
N ARG A 188 29.67 38.80 13.27
CA ARG A 188 30.91 37.97 13.16
C ARG A 188 30.99 36.59 13.86
N SER A 189 31.60 35.52 13.34
CA SER A 189 32.40 35.20 12.14
C SER A 189 32.69 33.68 12.16
N ASP A 190 32.92 33.08 10.98
CA ASP A 190 33.73 31.87 10.67
C ASP A 190 33.48 30.58 11.48
N SER A 191 33.39 29.38 10.93
CA SER A 191 33.63 28.82 9.61
C SER A 191 33.32 27.33 9.77
N ASP A 192 32.45 26.72 8.95
CA ASP A 192 32.57 25.28 8.67
C ASP A 192 31.71 24.82 7.49
N LYS A 193 32.40 24.20 6.52
CA LYS A 193 31.96 23.16 5.58
C LYS A 193 30.53 23.27 5.06
N ARG A 194 30.37 24.05 3.98
CA ARG A 194 29.17 24.09 3.15
C ARG A 194 29.02 22.81 2.33
N SER A 195 28.55 21.74 2.98
CA SER A 195 27.74 20.74 2.28
C SER A 195 26.53 21.46 1.70
N THR A 196 26.35 21.36 0.40
CA THR A 196 25.27 21.99 -0.35
C THR A 196 23.96 21.34 0.10
N SER A 197 23.34 21.87 1.16
CA SER A 197 21.96 21.57 1.53
C SER A 197 21.06 22.15 0.46
N ARG A 198 20.85 21.36 -0.60
CA ARG A 198 19.82 21.59 -1.61
C ARG A 198 18.48 21.49 -0.89
N SER A 199 17.95 22.64 -0.54
CA SER A 199 16.56 22.83 -0.11
C SER A 199 15.66 22.43 -1.28
N PHE A 200 15.20 21.18 -1.29
CA PHE A 200 14.17 20.71 -2.20
C PHE A 200 12.81 21.20 -1.67
N SER A 201 12.33 22.31 -2.22
CA SER A 201 10.94 22.75 -2.06
C SER A 201 10.02 21.67 -2.62
N CYS A 202 9.33 20.95 -1.72
CA CYS A 202 8.46 19.84 -2.09
C CYS A 202 7.14 20.37 -2.69
N LYS A 203 7.06 20.37 -4.01
CA LYS A 203 5.78 20.12 -4.69
C LYS A 203 5.77 18.66 -5.12
N THR A 204 4.82 17.91 -4.60
CA THR A 204 4.69 16.45 -4.69
C THR A 204 4.15 15.99 -6.04
N SER A 205 4.71 16.45 -7.16
CA SER A 205 4.40 15.86 -8.46
C SER A 205 5.24 14.59 -8.63
N ASN A 206 4.60 13.50 -9.04
CA ASN A 206 5.33 12.34 -9.58
C ASN A 206 6.22 12.81 -10.72
N GLU A 207 7.34 12.11 -10.94
CA GLU A 207 8.13 12.38 -12.15
C GLU A 207 7.31 11.98 -13.38
N TRP A 208 7.53 12.67 -14.49
CA TRP A 208 6.78 12.50 -15.74
C TRP A 208 6.79 11.05 -16.27
N TRP A 209 7.81 10.27 -15.94
CA TRP A 209 8.00 8.89 -16.42
C TRP A 209 7.36 7.82 -15.53
N PHE A 210 6.84 8.17 -14.34
CA PHE A 210 6.35 7.18 -13.37
C PHE A 210 5.20 6.34 -13.91
N ASP A 211 4.23 6.96 -14.57
CA ASP A 211 3.03 6.28 -15.08
C ASP A 211 3.37 5.33 -16.23
N ASP A 212 4.18 5.79 -17.19
CA ASP A 212 4.61 4.99 -18.34
C ASP A 212 5.40 3.76 -17.90
N MET A 213 6.35 3.94 -16.98
CA MET A 213 7.14 2.83 -16.44
C MET A 213 6.29 1.90 -15.56
N SER A 214 5.20 2.40 -14.94
CA SER A 214 4.31 1.55 -14.15
C SER A 214 3.49 0.57 -14.99
N SER A 215 3.42 0.78 -16.30
CA SER A 215 2.80 -0.16 -17.23
C SER A 215 3.60 -1.46 -17.43
N LEU A 216 4.91 -1.44 -17.15
CA LEU A 216 5.82 -2.56 -17.33
C LEU A 216 5.68 -3.63 -16.23
N GLY A 217 6.11 -4.84 -16.55
CA GLY A 217 6.15 -5.99 -15.66
C GLY A 217 7.24 -5.89 -14.59
N PRO A 218 7.07 -6.59 -13.44
CA PRO A 218 7.97 -6.49 -12.30
C PRO A 218 9.40 -6.91 -12.61
N LYS A 219 9.62 -7.89 -13.49
CA LYS A 219 10.97 -8.35 -13.86
C LYS A 219 11.80 -7.27 -14.58
N ILE A 220 11.17 -6.46 -15.43
CA ILE A 220 11.82 -5.34 -16.12
C ILE A 220 12.15 -4.24 -15.11
N ILE A 221 11.21 -3.91 -14.22
CA ILE A 221 11.44 -2.91 -13.16
C ILE A 221 12.56 -3.35 -12.22
N GLU A 222 12.61 -4.63 -11.86
CA GLU A 222 13.70 -5.18 -11.07
C GLU A 222 15.05 -5.04 -11.77
N LYS A 223 15.11 -5.33 -13.07
CA LYS A 223 16.32 -5.14 -13.88
C LYS A 223 16.76 -3.67 -13.91
N LEU A 224 15.82 -2.74 -14.08
CA LEU A 224 16.09 -1.31 -14.04
C LEU A 224 16.71 -0.87 -12.71
N ILE A 225 16.15 -1.33 -11.60
CA ILE A 225 16.63 -0.97 -10.27
C ILE A 225 18.01 -1.59 -9.98
N LYS A 226 18.25 -2.84 -10.45
CA LYS A 226 19.57 -3.48 -10.37
C LYS A 226 20.63 -2.75 -11.18
N ASN A 227 20.31 -2.29 -12.40
CA ASN A 227 21.25 -1.55 -13.24
C ASN A 227 21.60 -0.17 -12.67
N LEU A 228 20.70 0.40 -11.85
CA LEU A 228 20.97 1.62 -11.09
C LEU A 228 21.77 1.38 -9.79
N GLY A 229 22.08 0.11 -9.45
CA GLY A 229 22.77 -0.25 -8.21
C GLY A 229 21.94 -0.06 -6.95
N ALA A 230 20.65 0.23 -7.07
CA ALA A 230 19.75 0.60 -5.97
C ALA A 230 18.82 -0.54 -5.56
N PHE A 231 19.21 -1.79 -5.80
CA PHE A 231 18.40 -2.96 -5.46
C PHE A 231 18.63 -3.38 -4.01
N ASP A 232 17.54 -3.77 -3.34
CA ASP A 232 17.50 -4.21 -1.95
C ASP A 232 18.06 -3.17 -0.97
N GLU A 233 19.06 -3.52 -0.16
CA GLU A 233 19.66 -2.66 0.87
C GLU A 233 20.41 -1.43 0.31
N ASN A 234 20.71 -1.43 -0.99
CA ASN A 234 21.48 -0.37 -1.63
C ASN A 234 20.63 0.84 -2.07
N ASN A 235 19.32 0.81 -1.85
CA ASN A 235 18.44 1.90 -2.26
C ASN A 235 18.57 3.13 -1.33
N ASP A 236 19.41 4.08 -1.71
CA ASP A 236 19.57 5.38 -1.05
C ASP A 236 18.80 6.53 -1.77
N SER A 237 18.20 6.23 -2.92
CA SER A 237 17.56 7.23 -3.78
C SER A 237 16.10 7.47 -3.42
N LEU A 238 15.79 8.70 -3.01
CA LEU A 238 14.41 9.12 -2.74
C LEU A 238 13.52 9.05 -3.98
N VAL A 239 14.06 9.35 -5.17
CA VAL A 239 13.30 9.32 -6.43
C VAL A 239 12.90 7.89 -6.77
N LEU A 240 13.83 6.93 -6.66
CA LEU A 240 13.54 5.52 -6.89
C LEU A 240 12.59 4.95 -5.84
N THR A 241 12.75 5.36 -4.59
CA THR A 241 11.82 4.99 -3.51
C THR A 241 10.40 5.48 -3.82
N ARG A 242 10.24 6.73 -4.24
CA ARG A 242 8.94 7.28 -4.65
C ARG A 242 8.36 6.55 -5.85
N PHE A 243 9.18 6.23 -6.85
CA PHE A 243 8.78 5.45 -8.00
C PHE A 243 8.29 4.05 -7.60
N LEU A 244 9.05 3.33 -6.77
CA LEU A 244 8.67 1.99 -6.32
C LEU A 244 7.38 2.01 -5.52
N LEU A 245 7.18 2.99 -4.65
CA LEU A 245 5.91 3.16 -3.91
C LEU A 245 4.75 3.47 -4.85
N HIS A 246 4.96 4.30 -5.87
CA HIS A 246 3.97 4.57 -6.92
C HIS A 246 3.63 3.30 -7.69
N TYR A 247 4.65 2.60 -8.20
CA TYR A 247 4.52 1.35 -8.93
C TYR A 247 3.73 0.32 -8.11
N LEU A 248 4.15 0.05 -6.88
CA LEU A 248 3.49 -0.91 -6.00
C LEU A 248 2.05 -0.49 -5.69
N LYS A 249 1.77 0.79 -5.43
CA LYS A 249 0.40 1.30 -5.23
C LYS A 249 -0.51 0.95 -6.42
N THR A 250 -0.05 1.16 -7.66
CA THR A 250 -0.86 0.81 -8.85
C THR A 250 -1.16 -0.68 -8.94
N LYS A 251 -0.26 -1.54 -8.45
CA LYS A 251 -0.38 -3.00 -8.53
C LYS A 251 -1.14 -3.62 -7.36
N VAL A 252 -1.30 -2.94 -6.22
CA VAL A 252 -2.09 -3.42 -5.06
C VAL A 252 -3.55 -3.67 -5.43
N HIS A 253 -4.12 -2.86 -6.32
CA HIS A 253 -5.54 -2.96 -6.68
C HIS A 253 -5.84 -4.08 -7.68
N ASN A 254 -4.83 -4.69 -8.30
CA ASN A 254 -4.99 -5.81 -9.23
C ASN A 254 -4.95 -7.15 -8.48
N LYS A 255 -6.14 -7.70 -8.20
CA LYS A 255 -6.33 -8.95 -7.42
C LYS A 255 -5.67 -10.20 -8.04
N SER A 256 -5.26 -10.15 -9.32
CA SER A 256 -4.66 -11.27 -10.05
C SER A 256 -3.15 -11.43 -9.84
N ASN A 257 -2.50 -10.51 -9.13
CA ASN A 257 -1.04 -10.48 -9.09
C ASN A 257 -0.44 -11.47 -8.10
N ASN A 258 0.57 -12.23 -8.56
CA ASN A 258 1.40 -13.09 -7.73
C ASN A 258 2.19 -12.23 -6.75
N LYS A 259 1.75 -12.15 -5.48
CA LYS A 259 2.38 -11.34 -4.42
C LYS A 259 3.90 -11.57 -4.29
N LEU A 260 4.36 -12.79 -4.60
CA LEU A 260 5.75 -13.19 -4.51
C LEU A 260 6.63 -12.49 -5.55
N GLU A 261 6.10 -12.20 -6.74
CA GLU A 261 6.85 -11.59 -7.85
C GLU A 261 7.26 -10.14 -7.55
N TYR A 262 6.52 -9.47 -6.68
CA TYR A 262 6.79 -8.09 -6.26
C TYR A 262 7.62 -8.00 -4.99
N SER A 263 8.00 -9.13 -4.39
CA SER A 263 8.66 -9.17 -3.08
C SER A 263 10.00 -8.42 -3.05
N GLY A 264 10.85 -8.62 -4.06
CA GLY A 264 12.15 -7.94 -4.17
C GLY A 264 11.99 -6.41 -4.30
N LEU A 265 11.05 -5.97 -5.13
CA LEU A 265 10.74 -4.55 -5.32
C LEU A 265 10.14 -3.92 -4.05
N ALA A 266 9.26 -4.64 -3.37
CA ALA A 266 8.68 -4.19 -2.11
C ALA A 266 9.74 -4.05 -1.01
N ASN A 267 10.65 -5.01 -0.87
CA ASN A 267 11.76 -4.91 0.07
C ASN A 267 12.67 -3.72 -0.25
N THR A 268 13.02 -3.53 -1.53
CA THR A 268 13.82 -2.39 -1.99
C THR A 268 13.15 -1.04 -1.68
N ALA A 269 11.83 -0.95 -1.85
CA ALA A 269 11.07 0.24 -1.48
C ALA A 269 11.12 0.51 0.03
N VAL A 270 11.02 -0.55 0.86
CA VAL A 270 11.15 -0.41 2.32
C VAL A 270 12.53 0.12 2.69
N GLN A 271 13.62 -0.42 2.10
CA GLN A 271 14.97 0.02 2.44
C GLN A 271 15.18 1.49 2.13
N GLY A 272 14.70 1.96 0.98
CA GLY A 272 14.74 3.38 0.64
C GLY A 272 13.90 4.26 1.58
N VAL A 273 12.74 3.76 2.04
CA VAL A 273 11.96 4.46 3.08
C VAL A 273 12.72 4.50 4.39
N ILE A 274 13.35 3.39 4.82
CA ILE A 274 14.15 3.35 6.05
C ILE A 274 15.32 4.34 5.98
N PHE A 275 16.03 4.38 4.84
CA PHE A 275 17.14 5.29 4.61
C PHE A 275 16.72 6.76 4.66
N ALA A 276 15.62 7.12 3.98
CA ALA A 276 15.16 8.51 3.84
C ALA A 276 14.10 8.92 4.90
N ALA A 277 13.74 8.05 5.84
CA ALA A 277 12.53 8.16 6.65
C ALA A 277 12.37 9.52 7.35
N LYS A 278 13.35 9.87 8.19
CA LYS A 278 13.26 11.02 9.09
C LYS A 278 13.36 12.36 8.35
N THR A 279 13.87 12.37 7.13
CA THR A 279 14.11 13.59 6.35
C THR A 279 13.07 13.82 5.25
N ALA A 280 12.50 12.74 4.69
CA ALA A 280 11.65 12.81 3.51
C ALA A 280 10.18 12.36 3.74
N PHE A 281 9.90 11.60 4.81
CA PHE A 281 8.57 11.04 5.05
C PHE A 281 7.96 11.53 6.37
N SER A 282 6.71 11.98 6.32
CA SER A 282 5.90 12.23 7.52
C SER A 282 5.39 10.91 8.12
N CYS A 283 5.14 10.86 9.42
CA CYS A 283 4.60 9.67 10.11
C CYS A 283 3.37 9.05 9.38
N ARG A 284 2.38 9.89 9.01
CA ARG A 284 1.21 9.46 8.21
C ARG A 284 1.55 8.80 6.87
N LYS A 285 2.61 9.27 6.18
CA LYS A 285 3.07 8.66 4.93
C LYS A 285 3.70 7.29 5.17
N ILE A 286 4.40 7.10 6.29
CA ILE A 286 4.99 5.80 6.64
C ILE A 286 3.88 4.78 6.98
N PHE A 287 2.82 5.20 7.68
CA PHE A 287 1.61 4.38 7.84
C PHE A 287 0.97 4.01 6.50
N TRP A 288 0.89 4.95 5.57
CA TRP A 288 0.41 4.68 4.22
C TRP A 288 1.32 3.68 3.48
N VAL A 289 2.65 3.83 3.58
CA VAL A 289 3.62 2.87 3.03
C VAL A 289 3.41 1.48 3.62
N LEU A 290 3.27 1.37 4.94
CA LEU A 290 3.00 0.09 5.61
C LEU A 290 1.74 -0.58 5.05
N ARG A 291 0.67 0.21 4.82
CA ARG A 291 -0.58 -0.28 4.23
C ARG A 291 -0.38 -0.79 2.80
N VAL A 292 0.27 -0.01 1.93
CA VAL A 292 0.55 -0.43 0.54
C VAL A 292 1.40 -1.70 0.51
N LEU A 293 2.47 -1.74 1.29
CA LEU A 293 3.43 -2.84 1.27
C LEU A 293 2.92 -4.11 1.96
N SER A 294 1.94 -4.00 2.88
CA SER A 294 1.24 -5.16 3.45
C SER A 294 0.47 -5.99 2.40
N GLY A 295 0.16 -5.39 1.24
CA GLY A 295 -0.41 -6.09 0.09
C GLY A 295 0.53 -7.14 -0.53
N PHE A 296 1.84 -7.00 -0.29
CA PHE A 296 2.91 -7.82 -0.87
C PHE A 296 3.64 -8.65 0.20
N SER A 297 4.41 -9.64 -0.24
CA SER A 297 5.25 -10.43 0.67
C SER A 297 6.58 -9.72 0.94
N ILE A 298 6.59 -8.83 1.93
CA ILE A 298 7.83 -8.21 2.45
C ILE A 298 8.56 -9.13 3.44
N SER A 299 9.89 -9.04 3.46
CA SER A 299 10.76 -9.78 4.38
C SER A 299 10.48 -9.41 5.84
N LYS A 300 10.86 -10.30 6.76
CA LYS A 300 10.71 -10.03 8.20
C LYS A 300 11.57 -8.85 8.64
N GLU A 301 12.77 -8.73 8.09
CA GLU A 301 13.70 -7.65 8.36
C GLU A 301 13.15 -6.31 7.89
N SER A 302 12.72 -6.20 6.63
CA SER A 302 12.11 -4.99 6.08
C SER A 302 10.87 -4.57 6.90
N ARG A 303 10.00 -5.52 7.28
CA ARG A 303 8.85 -5.23 8.15
C ARG A 303 9.29 -4.66 9.51
N THR A 304 10.27 -5.29 10.15
CA THR A 304 10.78 -4.85 11.46
C THR A 304 11.47 -3.49 11.36
N GLY A 305 12.20 -3.23 10.28
CA GLY A 305 12.85 -1.95 10.01
C GLY A 305 11.84 -0.82 9.82
N LEU A 306 10.77 -1.06 9.05
CA LEU A 306 9.69 -0.10 8.84
C LEU A 306 8.94 0.20 10.15
N GLU A 307 8.64 -0.82 10.94
CA GLU A 307 8.02 -0.67 12.26
C GLU A 307 8.91 0.06 13.26
N ARG A 308 10.23 -0.17 13.21
CA ARG A 308 11.20 0.58 14.03
C ARG A 308 11.14 2.07 13.71
N VAL A 309 11.24 2.42 12.44
CA VAL A 309 11.15 3.83 11.99
C VAL A 309 9.82 4.44 12.41
N LEU A 310 8.72 3.71 12.21
CA LEU A 310 7.38 4.18 12.55
C LEU A 310 7.20 4.36 14.07
N GLY A 311 7.72 3.44 14.88
CA GLY A 311 7.70 3.52 16.34
C GLY A 311 8.53 4.68 16.88
N GLU A 312 9.64 5.03 16.22
CA GLU A 312 10.44 6.20 16.58
C GLU A 312 9.73 7.54 16.31
N MET A 313 8.78 7.57 15.36
CA MET A 313 8.00 8.76 14.99
C MET A 313 6.55 8.73 15.49
N LEU A 314 6.24 7.80 16.40
CA LEU A 314 4.87 7.50 16.79
C LEU A 314 4.18 8.70 17.45
N ASP A 315 4.94 9.56 18.14
CA ASP A 315 4.45 10.79 18.79
C ASP A 315 3.82 11.81 17.83
N GLN A 316 4.08 11.67 16.52
CA GLN A 316 3.49 12.49 15.46
C GLN A 316 2.21 11.90 14.86
N ALA A 317 1.82 10.69 15.27
CA ALA A 317 0.65 9.99 14.75
C ALA A 317 -0.66 10.59 15.28
N LYS A 318 -1.72 10.44 14.48
CA LYS A 318 -3.11 10.70 14.91
C LYS A 318 -3.84 9.39 15.17
N LEU A 319 -5.00 9.48 15.80
CA LEU A 319 -5.86 8.33 16.07
C LEU A 319 -6.14 7.53 14.79
N ASP A 320 -6.53 8.21 13.71
CA ASP A 320 -6.84 7.59 12.41
C ASP A 320 -5.68 6.79 11.81
N ASP A 321 -4.43 7.17 12.13
CA ASP A 321 -3.24 6.50 11.62
C ASP A 321 -3.04 5.12 12.31
N LEU A 322 -3.46 5.00 13.58
CA LEU A 322 -3.38 3.77 14.38
C LEU A 322 -4.48 2.75 14.04
N LEU A 323 -5.59 3.20 13.44
CA LEU A 323 -6.75 2.38 13.09
C LEU A 323 -6.50 1.56 11.82
N ILE A 324 -5.58 0.59 11.91
CA ILE A 324 -5.16 -0.26 10.79
C ILE A 324 -6.00 -1.55 10.78
N PRO A 325 -6.78 -1.84 9.73
CA PRO A 325 -7.63 -3.03 9.71
C PRO A 325 -6.85 -4.34 9.65
N THR A 326 -7.29 -5.34 10.42
CA THR A 326 -6.75 -6.70 10.34
C THR A 326 -7.26 -7.37 9.07
N GLY A 327 -6.36 -7.69 8.13
CA GLY A 327 -6.72 -8.22 6.80
C GLY A 327 -7.55 -9.52 6.82
N GLY A 328 -8.88 -9.39 6.85
CA GLY A 328 -9.87 -10.36 6.37
C GLY A 328 -10.21 -11.56 7.25
N LYS A 329 -9.49 -11.84 8.34
CA LYS A 329 -9.85 -12.94 9.25
C LYS A 329 -10.81 -12.45 10.34
N ARG A 330 -12.09 -12.82 10.21
CA ARG A 330 -13.20 -12.42 11.12
C ARG A 330 -12.93 -12.72 12.60
N GLU A 331 -12.02 -13.64 12.91
CA GLU A 331 -11.66 -14.04 14.28
C GLU A 331 -10.64 -13.11 14.96
N LYS A 332 -9.95 -12.23 14.22
CA LYS A 332 -8.80 -11.46 14.73
C LYS A 332 -9.13 -10.02 15.20
N GLY A 333 -10.40 -9.65 15.32
CA GLY A 333 -10.82 -8.27 15.61
C GLY A 333 -10.66 -7.35 14.41
N PHE A 334 -11.27 -6.17 14.49
CA PHE A 334 -11.31 -5.21 13.37
C PHE A 334 -9.95 -4.54 13.12
N TYR A 335 -9.16 -4.33 14.18
CA TYR A 335 -7.89 -3.59 14.12
C TYR A 335 -6.68 -4.44 14.51
N ASP A 336 -5.53 -4.17 13.89
CA ASP A 336 -4.25 -4.82 14.19
C ASP A 336 -3.62 -4.26 15.48
N VAL A 337 -4.14 -4.73 16.61
CA VAL A 337 -3.64 -4.36 17.94
C VAL A 337 -2.19 -4.83 18.16
N ASP A 338 -1.79 -5.96 17.56
CA ASP A 338 -0.44 -6.51 17.66
C ASP A 338 0.61 -5.58 17.04
N LEU A 339 0.28 -4.92 15.93
CA LEU A 339 1.10 -3.88 15.35
C LEU A 339 1.25 -2.69 16.31
N VAL A 340 0.16 -2.15 16.84
CA VAL A 340 0.22 -0.99 17.75
C VAL A 340 1.08 -1.27 18.98
N VAL A 341 0.94 -2.46 19.58
CA VAL A 341 1.78 -2.88 20.71
C VAL A 341 3.27 -2.91 20.33
N ARG A 342 3.61 -3.43 19.14
CA ARG A 342 5.01 -3.46 18.68
C ARG A 342 5.56 -2.06 18.45
N LEU A 343 4.77 -1.14 17.89
CA LEU A 343 5.16 0.27 17.73
C LEU A 343 5.37 0.95 19.08
N LEU A 344 4.49 0.72 20.06
CA LEU A 344 4.62 1.25 21.42
C LEU A 344 5.88 0.76 22.11
N LYS A 345 6.22 -0.54 21.98
CA LYS A 345 7.47 -1.10 22.53
C LYS A 345 8.70 -0.40 21.96
N VAL A 346 8.71 -0.09 20.65
CA VAL A 346 9.78 0.69 20.03
C VAL A 346 9.82 2.12 20.56
N PHE A 347 8.66 2.79 20.61
CA PHE A 347 8.53 4.16 21.09
C PHE A 347 9.06 4.35 22.52
N VAL A 348 8.66 3.47 23.44
CA VAL A 348 9.10 3.53 24.85
C VAL A 348 10.60 3.32 24.96
N ARG A 349 11.16 2.37 24.21
CA ARG A 349 12.62 2.13 24.18
C ARG A 349 13.39 3.35 23.67
N ASN A 350 12.81 4.09 22.71
CA ASN A 350 13.42 5.28 22.14
C ASN A 350 13.31 6.50 23.09
N CYS A 351 12.21 6.63 23.85
CA CYS A 351 12.01 7.74 24.77
C CYS A 351 13.06 7.80 25.88
N SER A 352 13.50 6.65 26.41
CA SER A 352 14.51 6.57 27.49
C SER A 352 15.91 7.08 27.12
N SER A 353 16.10 7.63 25.92
CA SER A 353 17.38 8.12 25.41
C SER A 353 17.40 9.62 25.11
N ALA A 354 16.32 10.34 25.39
CA ALA A 354 16.15 11.76 25.08
C ALA A 354 16.33 12.68 26.29
N GLU A 355 16.47 13.99 26.04
CA GLU A 355 16.50 15.01 27.09
C GLU A 355 15.19 15.02 27.90
N GLU A 356 15.30 15.20 29.23
CA GLU A 356 14.22 14.94 30.20
C GLU A 356 12.92 15.73 29.93
N GLU A 357 13.01 16.98 29.45
CA GLU A 357 11.83 17.83 29.22
C GLU A 357 11.06 17.44 27.94
N ASP A 358 11.76 17.13 26.85
CA ASP A 358 11.13 16.70 25.59
C ASP A 358 10.58 15.27 25.71
N GLU A 359 11.25 14.40 26.48
CA GLU A 359 10.76 13.05 26.81
C GLU A 359 9.39 13.11 27.50
N SER A 360 9.25 13.93 28.55
CA SER A 360 8.02 14.09 29.33
C SER A 360 6.84 14.57 28.47
N LEU A 361 7.07 15.48 27.53
CA LEU A 361 6.01 15.97 26.64
C LEU A 361 5.58 14.93 25.61
N ARG A 362 6.53 14.23 24.98
CA ARG A 362 6.23 13.19 23.98
C ARG A 362 5.50 12.01 24.60
N ILE A 363 5.93 11.55 25.77
CA ILE A 363 5.30 10.41 26.44
C ILE A 363 3.89 10.73 26.93
N ARG A 364 3.63 11.97 27.38
CA ARG A 364 2.28 12.43 27.75
C ARG A 364 1.33 12.56 26.57
N ARG A 365 1.83 13.04 25.42
CA ARG A 365 1.03 13.05 24.18
C ARG A 365 0.66 11.63 23.78
N MET A 366 1.59 10.69 23.89
CA MET A 366 1.34 9.29 23.61
C MET A 366 0.29 8.68 24.56
N GLY A 367 0.37 8.98 25.86
CA GLY A 367 -0.63 8.53 26.84
C GLY A 367 -2.05 8.92 26.46
N LYS A 368 -2.25 10.17 26.03
CA LYS A 368 -3.56 10.65 25.54
C LYS A 368 -4.01 9.91 24.28
N LEU A 369 -3.12 9.77 23.30
CA LEU A 369 -3.42 9.10 22.03
C LEU A 369 -3.81 7.62 22.25
N ILE A 370 -3.11 6.93 23.16
CA ILE A 370 -3.41 5.52 23.48
C ILE A 370 -4.71 5.38 24.27
N ASP A 371 -5.05 6.30 25.16
CA ASP A 371 -6.35 6.28 25.83
C ASP A 371 -7.50 6.52 24.82
N GLU A 372 -7.30 7.38 23.81
CA GLU A 372 -8.24 7.56 22.70
C GLU A 372 -8.36 6.30 21.82
N TYR A 373 -7.23 5.68 21.50
CA TYR A 373 -7.18 4.42 20.74
C TYR A 373 -7.88 3.27 21.48
N LEU A 374 -7.60 3.10 22.78
CA LEU A 374 -8.25 2.11 23.63
C LEU A 374 -9.77 2.31 23.65
N ARG A 375 -10.23 3.57 23.76
CA ARG A 375 -11.65 3.91 23.69
C ARG A 375 -12.29 3.48 22.36
N GLU A 376 -11.60 3.69 21.25
CA GLU A 376 -12.10 3.36 19.90
C GLU A 376 -12.17 1.85 19.65
N ILE A 377 -11.22 1.07 20.15
CA ILE A 377 -11.23 -0.39 20.00
C ILE A 377 -12.11 -1.11 21.03
N SER A 378 -12.48 -0.45 22.13
CA SER A 378 -13.24 -1.06 23.24
C SER A 378 -14.59 -1.68 22.86
N PRO A 379 -15.35 -1.15 21.88
CA PRO A 379 -16.60 -1.76 21.45
C PRO A 379 -16.45 -3.08 20.66
N ASP A 380 -15.24 -3.43 20.19
CA ASP A 380 -15.01 -4.64 19.39
C ASP A 380 -15.17 -5.91 20.23
N GLN A 381 -16.22 -6.69 19.92
CA GLN A 381 -16.56 -7.95 20.60
C GLN A 381 -15.47 -9.03 20.52
N ASN A 382 -14.56 -8.92 19.55
CA ASN A 382 -13.46 -9.87 19.38
C ASN A 382 -12.18 -9.43 20.13
N LEU A 383 -12.18 -8.23 20.73
CA LEU A 383 -11.04 -7.73 21.49
C LEU A 383 -10.95 -8.46 22.82
N LYS A 384 -9.89 -9.27 22.99
CA LYS A 384 -9.64 -10.00 24.24
C LYS A 384 -9.11 -9.07 25.33
N VAL A 385 -9.47 -9.35 26.58
CA VAL A 385 -8.99 -8.66 27.79
C VAL A 385 -7.46 -8.58 27.83
N SER A 386 -6.77 -9.67 27.47
CA SER A 386 -5.31 -9.70 27.45
C SER A 386 -4.70 -8.70 26.47
N LYS A 387 -5.34 -8.47 25.31
CA LYS A 387 -4.88 -7.50 24.31
C LYS A 387 -5.17 -6.07 24.72
N PHE A 388 -6.33 -5.82 25.33
CA PHE A 388 -6.66 -4.52 25.92
C PHE A 388 -5.61 -4.14 26.98
N LEU A 389 -5.32 -5.05 27.92
CA LEU A 389 -4.32 -4.85 28.96
C LEU A 389 -2.92 -4.65 28.40
N GLU A 390 -2.52 -5.45 27.41
CA GLU A 390 -1.20 -5.30 26.76
C GLU A 390 -1.00 -3.88 26.21
N VAL A 391 -2.03 -3.26 25.63
CA VAL A 391 -1.97 -1.86 25.16
C VAL A 391 -1.98 -0.87 26.34
N ALA A 392 -2.88 -1.06 27.31
CA ALA A 392 -3.02 -0.16 28.46
C ALA A 392 -1.73 -0.03 29.29
N GLU A 393 -1.04 -1.17 29.48
CA GLU A 393 0.19 -1.31 30.26
C GLU A 393 1.46 -1.09 29.42
N SER A 394 1.35 -0.83 28.11
CA SER A 394 2.51 -0.57 27.25
C SER A 394 3.24 0.73 27.55
N LEU A 395 2.62 1.67 28.27
CA LEU A 395 3.19 2.97 28.65
C LEU A 395 3.39 3.05 30.17
N PRO A 396 4.45 3.72 30.65
CA PRO A 396 4.65 3.93 32.09
C PRO A 396 3.59 4.87 32.68
N ASP A 397 3.40 4.81 34.00
CA ASP A 397 2.47 5.69 34.72
C ASP A 397 2.72 7.18 34.44
N SER A 398 3.97 7.59 34.23
CA SER A 398 4.36 8.97 33.91
C SER A 398 3.72 9.49 32.61
N ALA A 399 3.31 8.60 31.69
CA ALA A 399 2.65 8.95 30.44
C ALA A 399 1.25 9.55 30.64
N ARG A 400 0.61 9.32 31.79
CA ARG A 400 -0.76 9.77 32.04
C ARG A 400 -0.79 10.74 33.19
N ASP A 401 -1.11 12.01 32.94
CA ASP A 401 -1.34 12.98 34.01
C ASP A 401 -2.47 12.52 34.94
N TRP A 402 -3.55 12.06 34.31
CA TRP A 402 -4.75 11.50 34.93
C TRP A 402 -5.16 10.22 34.21
N PHE A 403 -5.68 9.25 34.95
CA PHE A 403 -6.12 7.95 34.43
C PHE A 403 -7.59 7.94 33.98
N ASP A 404 -8.22 9.11 33.90
CA ASP A 404 -9.63 9.27 33.53
C ASP A 404 -9.92 8.78 32.11
N GLY A 405 -9.00 9.04 31.16
CA GLY A 405 -9.11 8.56 29.78
C GLY A 405 -9.13 7.03 29.71
N LEU A 406 -8.17 6.39 30.39
CA LEU A 406 -8.11 4.94 30.51
C LEU A 406 -9.35 4.35 31.22
N PHE A 407 -9.82 4.99 32.30
CA PHE A 407 -11.05 4.58 32.97
C PHE A 407 -12.25 4.61 32.01
N ARG A 408 -12.39 5.67 31.22
CA ARG A 408 -13.47 5.78 30.23
C ARG A 408 -13.40 4.68 29.17
N ALA A 409 -12.19 4.29 28.74
CA ALA A 409 -12.01 3.16 27.84
C ALA A 409 -12.43 1.84 28.51
N ILE A 410 -12.02 1.60 29.77
CA ILE A 410 -12.44 0.42 30.54
C ILE A 410 -13.96 0.38 30.71
N ASP A 411 -14.59 1.51 31.03
CA ASP A 411 -16.04 1.60 31.21
C ASP A 411 -16.78 1.19 29.92
N ILE A 412 -16.37 1.73 28.77
CA ILE A 412 -16.91 1.36 27.46
C ILE A 412 -16.66 -0.13 27.16
N TYR A 413 -15.48 -0.66 27.50
CA TYR A 413 -15.18 -2.08 27.31
C TYR A 413 -16.07 -3.00 28.18
N LEU A 414 -16.32 -2.62 29.44
CA LEU A 414 -17.26 -3.33 30.33
C LEU A 414 -18.71 -3.18 29.87
N GLU A 415 -19.05 -2.09 29.18
CA GLU A 415 -20.35 -1.89 28.55
C GLU A 415 -20.56 -2.77 27.33
N SER A 416 -19.57 -2.88 26.46
CA SER A 416 -19.62 -3.70 25.26
C SER A 416 -19.47 -5.19 25.53
N HIS A 417 -18.85 -5.61 26.65
CA HIS A 417 -18.57 -7.03 26.96
C HIS A 417 -19.29 -7.52 28.23
N PRO A 418 -20.61 -7.80 28.17
CA PRO A 418 -21.39 -8.18 29.35
C PRO A 418 -20.97 -9.53 29.96
N ASN A 419 -20.42 -10.45 29.14
CA ASN A 419 -20.10 -11.82 29.53
C ASN A 419 -18.73 -11.98 30.22
N LEU A 420 -18.07 -10.89 30.62
CA LEU A 420 -16.78 -10.93 31.31
C LEU A 420 -16.89 -11.55 32.70
N SER A 421 -15.91 -12.40 33.04
CA SER A 421 -15.77 -12.97 34.39
C SER A 421 -15.46 -11.90 35.44
N SER A 422 -15.77 -12.17 36.71
CA SER A 422 -15.40 -11.27 37.81
C SER A 422 -13.88 -11.08 37.93
N GLU A 423 -13.11 -12.11 37.58
CA GLU A 423 -11.65 -12.07 37.57
C GLU A 423 -11.13 -11.10 36.50
N ASP A 424 -11.68 -11.17 35.28
CA ASP A 424 -11.27 -10.30 34.18
C ASP A 424 -11.64 -8.84 34.43
N ARG A 425 -12.81 -8.57 35.01
CA ARG A 425 -13.21 -7.22 35.46
C ARG A 425 -12.24 -6.66 36.49
N THR A 426 -11.78 -7.52 37.40
CA THR A 426 -10.78 -7.15 38.40
C THR A 426 -9.42 -6.87 37.75
N LYS A 427 -8.99 -7.69 36.78
CA LYS A 427 -7.74 -7.48 36.02
C LYS A 427 -7.76 -6.15 35.26
N LEU A 428 -8.85 -5.86 34.55
CA LEU A 428 -9.02 -4.59 33.82
C LEU A 428 -8.90 -3.38 34.72
N CYS A 429 -9.56 -3.39 35.87
CA CYS A 429 -9.55 -2.22 36.75
C CYS A 429 -8.22 -2.04 37.50
N ARG A 430 -7.39 -3.10 37.64
CA ARG A 430 -6.08 -3.02 38.31
C ARG A 430 -5.05 -2.17 37.57
N CYS A 431 -5.18 -1.97 36.25
CA CYS A 431 -4.26 -1.11 35.50
C CYS A 431 -4.51 0.40 35.74
N LEU A 432 -5.49 0.77 36.56
CA LEU A 432 -5.75 2.15 36.96
C LEU A 432 -4.90 2.55 38.16
N ASN A 433 -4.21 3.68 38.07
CA ASN A 433 -3.60 4.31 39.23
C ASN A 433 -4.63 5.18 39.96
N TYR A 434 -5.24 4.64 41.01
CA TYR A 434 -6.33 5.30 41.74
C TYR A 434 -5.94 6.61 42.44
N LYS A 435 -4.64 6.90 42.63
CA LYS A 435 -4.16 8.19 43.17
C LYS A 435 -4.22 9.30 42.14
N ARG A 436 -4.27 8.95 40.84
CA ARG A 436 -4.26 9.86 39.69
C ARG A 436 -5.57 9.81 38.91
N LEU A 437 -6.67 9.54 39.62
CA LEU A 437 -8.03 9.72 39.11
C LEU A 437 -8.59 11.03 39.62
N THR A 438 -9.42 11.71 38.84
CA THR A 438 -10.16 12.86 39.34
C THR A 438 -11.31 12.43 40.26
N LEU A 439 -11.74 13.34 41.15
CA LEU A 439 -12.83 13.07 42.09
C LEU A 439 -14.14 12.67 41.39
N GLU A 440 -14.43 13.27 40.24
CA GLU A 440 -15.61 12.97 39.43
C GLU A 440 -15.56 11.54 38.89
N THR A 441 -14.42 11.17 38.31
CA THR A 441 -14.17 9.83 37.77
C THR A 441 -14.19 8.77 38.88
N CYS A 442 -13.61 9.04 40.06
CA CYS A 442 -13.71 8.14 41.21
C CYS A 442 -15.16 7.92 41.66
N LYS A 443 -16.00 8.96 41.65
CA LYS A 443 -17.43 8.82 41.95
C LYS A 443 -18.16 7.99 40.90
N GLN A 444 -17.83 8.16 39.62
CA GLN A 444 -18.40 7.35 38.53
C GLN A 444 -17.99 5.89 38.67
N LEU A 445 -16.70 5.63 38.93
CA LEU A 445 -16.14 4.31 39.20
C LEU A 445 -16.87 3.63 40.37
N ALA A 446 -17.06 4.33 41.49
CA ALA A 446 -17.73 3.78 42.66
C ALA A 446 -19.23 3.52 42.45
N LYS A 447 -19.88 4.25 41.55
CA LYS A 447 -21.30 4.07 41.20
C LYS A 447 -21.54 2.97 40.18
N ASN A 448 -20.51 2.53 39.46
CA ASN A 448 -20.66 1.58 38.38
C ASN A 448 -20.83 0.15 38.92
N PRO A 449 -21.99 -0.51 38.71
CA PRO A 449 -22.24 -1.85 39.26
C PRO A 449 -21.39 -2.95 38.62
N LYS A 450 -20.78 -2.67 37.47
CA LYS A 450 -19.91 -3.63 36.76
C LYS A 450 -18.50 -3.70 37.36
N ILE A 451 -18.15 -2.73 38.20
CA ILE A 451 -16.83 -2.65 38.83
C ILE A 451 -16.85 -3.45 40.14
N PRO A 452 -15.83 -4.30 40.38
CA PRO A 452 -15.72 -5.06 41.61
C PRO A 452 -15.75 -4.16 42.87
N PRO A 453 -16.51 -4.52 43.92
CA PRO A 453 -16.71 -3.66 45.09
C PRO A 453 -15.42 -3.39 45.88
N ASN A 454 -14.49 -4.35 45.91
CA ASN A 454 -13.17 -4.18 46.50
C ASN A 454 -12.36 -3.07 45.81
N ILE A 455 -12.50 -2.92 44.49
CA ILE A 455 -11.83 -1.88 43.71
C ILE A 455 -12.47 -0.51 43.95
N ALA A 456 -13.80 -0.44 43.99
CA ALA A 456 -14.52 0.79 44.32
C ALA A 456 -14.08 1.34 45.69
N VAL A 457 -13.95 0.48 46.71
CA VAL A 457 -13.47 0.87 48.04
C VAL A 457 -12.01 1.35 48.00
N GLN A 458 -11.13 0.66 47.27
CA GLN A 458 -9.73 1.08 47.12
C GLN A 458 -9.60 2.46 46.46
N ALA A 459 -10.39 2.72 45.41
CA ALA A 459 -10.38 4.00 44.71
C ALA A 459 -10.92 5.16 45.57
N LEU A 460 -11.90 4.91 46.43
CA LEU A 460 -12.39 5.91 47.39
C LEU A 460 -11.37 6.19 48.50
N LYS A 461 -10.68 5.16 48.98
CA LYS A 461 -9.64 5.29 50.03
C LYS A 461 -8.43 6.08 49.55
N SER A 462 -8.00 5.90 48.29
CA SER A 462 -6.86 6.66 47.74
C SER A 462 -7.13 8.16 47.65
N GLN A 463 -8.39 8.56 47.44
CA GLN A 463 -8.80 9.98 47.41
C GLN A 463 -8.85 10.61 48.81
N GLN A 464 -9.28 9.85 49.83
CA GLN A 464 -9.31 10.33 51.22
C GLN A 464 -7.89 10.67 51.71
N LEU A 465 -6.92 9.80 51.43
CA LEU A 465 -5.52 10.00 51.82
C LEU A 465 -4.85 11.17 51.09
N SER A 466 -5.19 11.42 49.82
CA SER A 466 -4.68 12.59 49.08
C SER A 466 -5.23 13.92 49.63
N ASN A 467 -6.45 13.93 50.19
CA ASN A 467 -7.04 15.11 50.82
C ASN A 467 -6.56 15.33 52.26
N GLU A 468 -6.20 14.26 52.98
CA GLU A 468 -5.62 14.36 54.34
C GLU A 468 -4.15 14.83 54.34
N ALA A 469 -3.43 14.70 53.22
CA ALA A 469 -2.03 15.12 53.08
C ALA A 469 -1.82 16.63 52.83
N LEU A 470 -2.89 17.45 52.85
CA LEU A 470 -2.80 18.91 52.93
C LEU A 470 -2.98 19.35 54.38
N PRO A 471 -1.92 19.69 55.13
CA PRO A 471 -2.09 20.34 56.41
C PRO A 471 -2.62 21.76 56.16
N HIS A 472 -3.71 22.08 56.86
CA HIS A 472 -4.23 23.44 57.02
C HIS A 472 -3.09 24.45 57.25
N SER A 473 -2.72 25.24 56.25
CA SER A 473 -2.03 26.50 56.47
C SER A 473 -3.03 27.64 56.35
N ARG A 474 -3.07 28.41 57.44
CA ARG A 474 -3.85 29.64 57.63
C ARG A 474 -3.59 30.63 56.50
N GLU A 475 -4.60 31.47 56.29
CA GLU A 475 -4.53 32.66 55.45
C GLU A 475 -3.22 33.44 55.70
N ASP A 476 -2.43 33.61 54.65
CA ASP A 476 -1.56 34.79 54.53
C ASP A 476 -1.59 35.31 53.10
N LYS A 477 -1.97 36.58 53.00
CA LYS A 477 -2.14 37.33 51.77
C LYS A 477 -0.77 37.76 51.23
N ILE A 478 -0.32 37.18 50.12
CA ILE A 478 0.63 37.87 49.22
C ILE A 478 0.15 37.73 47.77
N LYS A 479 -0.04 38.90 47.15
CA LYS A 479 -0.54 39.11 45.79
C LYS A 479 0.53 38.72 44.75
N LEU A 480 0.17 37.96 43.71
CA LEU A 480 0.70 38.20 42.37
C LEU A 480 -0.26 37.72 41.26
N ASN A 481 -0.88 38.71 40.62
CA ASN A 481 -1.35 38.80 39.24
C ASN A 481 -2.12 37.63 38.62
N LYS A 482 -3.45 37.79 38.68
CA LYS A 482 -4.40 37.24 37.70
C LYS A 482 -4.03 37.69 36.28
N THR A 483 -3.74 36.72 35.42
CA THR A 483 -4.15 36.81 34.00
C THR A 483 -5.27 35.81 33.81
N ARG A 484 -6.50 36.35 33.75
CA ARG A 484 -7.70 35.60 33.39
C ARG A 484 -7.51 34.96 32.01
N ASN A 485 -7.66 33.65 31.92
CA ASN A 485 -8.27 33.03 30.74
C ASN A 485 -9.34 32.04 31.22
N SER A 486 -10.58 32.52 31.12
CA SER A 486 -11.79 31.73 31.26
C SER A 486 -11.84 30.67 30.15
N ARG A 487 -12.04 29.41 30.51
CA ARG A 487 -12.65 28.44 29.61
C ARG A 487 -13.86 27.83 30.31
N LYS A 488 -15.03 28.33 29.90
CA LYS A 488 -16.34 27.72 30.13
C LYS A 488 -16.32 26.31 29.53
N TYR A 489 -16.61 25.29 30.33
CA TYR A 489 -17.15 24.05 29.79
C TYR A 489 -18.62 24.31 29.45
N VAL A 490 -18.95 24.13 28.18
CA VAL A 490 -20.33 24.02 27.71
C VAL A 490 -20.78 22.60 28.02
N GLU A 491 -21.86 22.47 28.79
CA GLU A 491 -22.63 21.23 28.85
C GLU A 491 -23.22 20.96 27.47
N GLU A 492 -22.65 20.03 26.71
CA GLU A 492 -23.32 19.49 25.53
C GLU A 492 -24.19 18.31 25.94
N LYS A 493 -25.50 18.58 26.00
CA LYS A 493 -26.55 17.55 25.88
C LYS A 493 -26.49 16.94 24.48
N PRO A 494 -26.87 15.66 24.31
CA PRO A 494 -26.71 14.96 23.04
C PRO A 494 -27.60 15.59 21.96
N ILE A 495 -26.98 16.07 20.88
CA ILE A 495 -27.70 16.57 19.70
C ILE A 495 -28.10 15.36 18.85
N LEU A 496 -29.40 15.07 18.83
CA LEU A 496 -30.03 14.22 17.81
C LEU A 496 -30.10 15.02 16.51
N VAL A 497 -29.12 14.82 15.60
CA VAL A 497 -29.16 15.45 14.27
C VAL A 497 -30.01 14.60 13.32
N ARG A 498 -31.22 15.11 13.07
CA ARG A 498 -32.10 14.73 11.96
C ARG A 498 -31.55 15.36 10.68
N LEU A 499 -31.00 14.55 9.77
CA LEU A 499 -30.50 15.01 8.47
C LEU A 499 -31.67 15.37 7.54
N LYS A 500 -31.87 16.66 7.30
CA LYS A 500 -32.58 17.20 6.13
C LYS A 500 -31.57 18.06 5.38
N GLY A 501 -31.37 17.74 4.10
CA GLY A 501 -30.23 18.20 3.30
C GLY A 501 -30.24 19.68 2.97
N PHE A 502 -29.07 20.17 2.52
CA PHE A 502 -28.96 21.20 1.49
C PHE A 502 -27.56 21.19 0.86
N GLU A 503 -27.52 21.68 -0.37
CA GLU A 503 -26.49 21.63 -1.39
C GLU A 503 -25.17 22.34 -1.06
N MET A 504 -24.13 21.95 -1.80
CA MET A 504 -22.73 22.36 -1.64
C MET A 504 -22.30 23.26 -2.81
N SER A 505 -21.54 24.31 -2.52
CA SER A 505 -20.74 25.06 -3.52
C SER A 505 -19.25 24.79 -3.29
N GLU A 506 -18.67 24.01 -4.20
CA GLU A 506 -17.35 24.11 -4.83
C GLU A 506 -16.19 24.84 -4.10
N LYS A 507 -15.20 24.04 -3.63
CA LYS A 507 -13.80 24.00 -4.11
C LYS A 507 -12.86 23.49 -3.01
N LEU A 508 -12.35 22.26 -3.15
CA LEU A 508 -10.93 21.87 -3.04
C LEU A 508 -10.80 20.34 -3.21
N VAL A 509 -9.92 19.97 -4.14
CA VAL A 509 -9.85 18.68 -4.85
C VAL A 509 -8.93 17.66 -4.13
N ASP A 510 -9.27 16.37 -4.28
CA ASP A 510 -8.53 15.11 -3.97
C ASP A 510 -8.46 14.59 -2.51
N GLY A 511 -9.44 13.86 -1.96
CA GLY A 511 -10.72 13.40 -2.52
C GLY A 511 -10.75 11.97 -3.09
N PHE A 512 -9.94 10.99 -2.64
CA PHE A 512 -10.03 9.63 -3.24
C PHE A 512 -9.94 8.38 -2.32
N GLU A 513 -9.59 8.48 -1.03
CA GLU A 513 -9.76 7.32 -0.11
C GLU A 513 -11.12 7.29 0.62
N ASP A 514 -11.75 8.46 0.80
CA ASP A 514 -13.02 8.56 1.54
C ASP A 514 -14.25 8.21 0.68
N ASP A 515 -14.17 8.32 -0.65
CA ASP A 515 -15.32 8.04 -1.52
C ASP A 515 -15.65 6.54 -1.62
N ILE A 516 -14.69 5.65 -1.34
CA ILE A 516 -14.93 4.19 -1.36
C ILE A 516 -15.42 3.68 0.00
N ARG A 517 -14.89 4.22 1.12
CA ARG A 517 -15.33 3.84 2.48
C ARG A 517 -16.75 4.33 2.76
N VAL A 518 -17.06 5.58 2.42
CA VAL A 518 -18.41 6.13 2.55
C VAL A 518 -19.40 5.42 1.62
N ASN A 519 -19.00 4.97 0.42
CA ASN A 519 -19.88 4.18 -0.47
C ASN A 519 -20.10 2.73 -0.02
N LEU A 520 -19.14 2.09 0.68
CA LEU A 520 -19.31 0.74 1.24
C LEU A 520 -20.17 0.76 2.51
N GLU A 521 -19.98 1.74 3.39
CA GLU A 521 -20.81 1.91 4.59
C GLU A 521 -22.22 2.39 4.24
N ARG A 522 -22.39 3.32 3.28
CA ARG A 522 -23.73 3.72 2.77
C ARG A 522 -24.47 2.56 2.10
N ARG A 523 -23.77 1.63 1.44
CA ARG A 523 -24.37 0.41 0.85
C ARG A 523 -24.70 -0.66 1.88
N HIS A 524 -23.92 -0.78 2.96
CA HIS A 524 -24.19 -1.73 4.05
C HIS A 524 -25.39 -1.27 4.88
N TRP A 525 -25.45 0.02 5.22
CA TRP A 525 -26.57 0.60 5.97
C TRP A 525 -27.87 0.67 5.15
N ASN A 526 -27.84 0.95 3.84
CA ASN A 526 -29.04 0.85 2.99
C ASN A 526 -29.56 -0.60 2.88
N LYS A 527 -28.69 -1.62 2.87
CA LYS A 527 -29.10 -3.04 2.88
C LYS A 527 -29.70 -3.48 4.22
N VAL A 528 -29.16 -3.01 5.34
CA VAL A 528 -29.69 -3.29 6.68
C VAL A 528 -31.02 -2.56 6.89
N MET A 529 -31.14 -1.33 6.40
CA MET A 529 -32.41 -0.58 6.44
C MET A 529 -33.48 -1.23 5.56
N ASP A 530 -33.17 -1.63 4.32
CA ASP A 530 -34.09 -2.40 3.45
C ASP A 530 -34.52 -3.72 4.11
N HIS A 531 -33.61 -4.44 4.79
CA HIS A 531 -33.94 -5.67 5.49
C HIS A 531 -34.83 -5.41 6.71
N SER A 532 -34.60 -4.33 7.45
CA SER A 532 -35.43 -3.94 8.59
C SER A 532 -36.82 -3.45 8.16
N GLU A 533 -36.91 -2.74 7.03
CA GLU A 533 -38.14 -2.22 6.47
C GLU A 533 -38.98 -3.34 5.84
N LYS A 534 -38.32 -4.36 5.28
CA LYS A 534 -38.94 -5.60 4.79
C LYS A 534 -39.48 -6.47 5.94
N VAL A 535 -38.73 -6.63 7.03
CA VAL A 535 -39.21 -7.33 8.25
C VAL A 535 -40.35 -6.55 8.92
N CYS A 536 -40.29 -5.21 8.93
CA CYS A 536 -41.41 -4.39 9.40
C CYS A 536 -42.62 -4.50 8.48
N LYS A 537 -42.47 -4.51 7.15
CA LYS A 537 -43.58 -4.73 6.20
C LYS A 537 -44.16 -6.14 6.31
N GLU A 538 -43.34 -7.16 6.55
CA GLU A 538 -43.79 -8.55 6.78
C GLU A 538 -44.62 -8.66 8.06
N LYS A 539 -44.13 -8.14 9.20
CA LYS A 539 -44.92 -8.10 10.44
C LYS A 539 -46.16 -7.21 10.33
N LYS A 540 -46.10 -6.15 9.51
CA LYS A 540 -47.27 -5.30 9.24
C LYS A 540 -48.27 -5.98 8.31
N SER A 541 -47.81 -6.84 7.40
CA SER A 541 -48.66 -7.70 6.55
C SER A 541 -49.27 -8.86 7.35
N GLU A 542 -48.55 -9.39 8.34
CA GLU A 542 -49.05 -10.33 9.34
C GLU A 542 -50.11 -9.66 10.24
N LEU A 543 -49.95 -8.36 10.52
CA LEU A 543 -50.99 -7.50 11.09
C LEU A 543 -52.17 -7.21 10.14
N VAL A 544 -52.02 -7.33 8.81
CA VAL A 544 -53.10 -7.28 7.81
C VAL A 544 -53.73 -8.67 7.59
N SER A 545 -53.07 -9.72 8.05
CA SER A 545 -53.67 -11.03 8.39
C SER A 545 -54.52 -10.97 9.67
N ARG A 546 -54.59 -9.81 10.34
CA ARG A 546 -55.88 -9.26 10.79
C ARG A 546 -56.51 -8.58 9.55
N LEU A 547 -57.32 -9.12 8.65
CA LEU A 547 -58.25 -10.24 8.62
C LEU A 547 -59.15 -10.36 9.87
N VAL A 548 -59.63 -9.31 10.55
CA VAL A 548 -60.27 -8.04 10.11
C VAL A 548 -61.17 -8.10 8.88
N ARG A 549 -61.22 -9.19 8.10
CA ARG A 549 -62.16 -9.26 6.98
C ARG A 549 -63.28 -10.25 7.12
N HIS A 550 -63.22 -11.29 7.96
CA HIS A 550 -64.30 -12.30 8.00
C HIS A 550 -65.01 -12.41 9.36
N GLY A 551 -65.00 -11.32 10.13
CA GLY A 551 -65.92 -11.10 11.25
C GLY A 551 -67.20 -10.38 10.83
N HIS A 552 -68.17 -11.17 10.34
CA HIS A 552 -69.64 -11.06 10.45
C HIS A 552 -70.43 -9.85 9.92
N THR A 553 -71.50 -10.14 9.15
CA THR A 553 -72.91 -9.87 9.56
C THR A 553 -73.99 -10.48 8.63
N HIS A 554 -74.96 -11.16 9.25
CA HIS A 554 -76.41 -11.33 8.92
C HIS A 554 -76.96 -12.31 7.84
N THR A 555 -77.43 -13.47 8.34
CA THR A 555 -78.79 -14.08 8.27
C THR A 555 -79.67 -14.10 7.01
N SER A 556 -80.21 -15.32 6.76
CA SER A 556 -81.39 -15.75 5.96
C SER A 556 -81.23 -15.69 4.43
N SER A 557 -81.65 -16.64 3.60
CA SER A 557 -82.69 -17.65 3.69
C SER A 557 -82.43 -18.83 2.72
N ASN A 558 -83.28 -19.84 2.83
CA ASN A 558 -83.27 -21.21 2.31
C ASN A 558 -83.01 -21.43 0.80
N PHE A 559 -82.28 -22.53 0.51
CA PHE A 559 -82.43 -23.60 -0.53
C PHE A 559 -83.02 -23.30 -1.94
N PRO A 560 -82.88 -24.21 -2.96
CA PRO A 560 -82.00 -25.38 -3.11
C PRO A 560 -81.27 -25.51 -4.48
N ARG A 561 -80.26 -26.37 -4.40
CA ARG A 561 -79.64 -27.32 -5.36
C ARG A 561 -80.26 -27.61 -6.76
N LEU A 562 -79.29 -27.95 -7.63
CA LEU A 562 -79.31 -28.75 -8.89
C LEU A 562 -79.86 -27.97 -10.10
N CYS A 563 -79.18 -27.92 -11.24
CA CYS A 563 -78.37 -28.95 -11.90
C CYS A 563 -76.97 -28.48 -12.27
#